data_AF-A0A429B7Y0-F1
#
_entry.id   AF-A0A429B7Y0-F1
#
_cell.length_a   1.000
_cell.length_b   1.000
_cell.length_c   1.000
_cell.angle_alpha   90.00
_cell.angle_beta   90.00
_cell.angle_gamma   90.00
#
_symmetry.space_group_name_H-M   'P 1'
#
loop_
_entity.id
_entity.type
_entity.pdbx_description
1 polymer ?
#
loop_
_entity_poly.entity_id
_entity_poly.type
_entity_poly.pdbx_seq_one_letter_code
_entity_poly.pdbx_strand_id
1 'polypeptide(L)'
;MTSRPAEAQHLRDLALLRRVRDRIDRDYAQPLDVEALARGVNMSAGHLSREFRRAYGEAPYGYLMTRRIERAMALLRRGDMSVTEVCFAVGCSSLGSFSTRFTELVGVPPSVYRQRAASATAGMPSCVAKQVTRPIRNRETALT
;
A
#
# COMPACT_ATOMS: atom_id res chain seq x y z
N MET A 1 -4.32 -7.22 -40.79
CA MET A 1 -3.86 -5.82 -40.53
C MET A 1 -4.80 -5.10 -39.54
N THR A 2 -5.04 -5.65 -38.34
CA THR A 2 -5.94 -5.06 -37.31
C THR A 2 -5.22 -4.67 -36.01
N SER A 3 -3.89 -4.80 -35.97
CA SER A 3 -3.11 -4.74 -34.72
C SER A 3 -2.92 -3.33 -34.15
N ARG A 4 -2.82 -2.31 -35.01
CA ARG A 4 -2.47 -0.93 -34.62
C ARG A 4 -3.55 -0.22 -33.77
N PRO A 5 -4.86 -0.30 -34.06
CA PRO A 5 -5.89 0.30 -33.20
C PRO A 5 -6.05 -0.44 -31.86
N ALA A 6 -5.87 -1.78 -31.85
CA ALA A 6 -5.94 -2.58 -30.63
C ALA A 6 -4.76 -2.28 -29.68
N GLU A 7 -3.56 -2.14 -30.22
CA GLU A 7 -2.36 -1.74 -29.47
C GLU A 7 -2.50 -0.33 -28.86
N ALA A 8 -3.00 0.63 -29.64
CA ALA A 8 -3.26 1.98 -29.15
C ALA A 8 -4.35 2.03 -28.06
N GLN A 9 -5.32 1.12 -28.08
CA GLN A 9 -6.30 0.97 -26.99
C GLN A 9 -5.65 0.38 -25.74
N HIS A 10 -4.85 -0.68 -25.90
CA HIS A 10 -4.17 -1.32 -24.79
C HIS A 10 -3.23 -0.37 -24.04
N LEU A 11 -2.46 0.45 -24.77
CA LEU A 11 -1.58 1.47 -24.16
C LEU A 11 -2.38 2.53 -23.38
N ARG A 12 -3.55 2.93 -23.90
CA ARG A 12 -4.45 3.86 -23.20
C ARG A 12 -4.99 3.23 -21.91
N ASP A 13 -5.38 1.97 -21.95
CA ASP A 13 -5.88 1.26 -20.77
C ASP A 13 -4.78 1.15 -19.71
N LEU A 14 -3.55 0.77 -20.08
CA LEU A 14 -2.41 0.74 -19.16
C LEU A 14 -2.13 2.11 -18.52
N ALA A 15 -2.24 3.21 -19.28
CA ALA A 15 -2.10 4.55 -18.74
C ALA A 15 -3.19 4.90 -17.71
N LEU A 16 -4.44 4.46 -17.93
CA LEU A 16 -5.53 4.62 -16.98
C LEU A 16 -5.31 3.78 -15.71
N LEU A 17 -4.87 2.53 -15.85
CA LEU A 17 -4.56 1.66 -14.71
C LEU A 17 -3.41 2.24 -13.86
N ARG A 18 -2.39 2.82 -14.50
CA ARG A 18 -1.31 3.53 -13.79
C ARG A 18 -1.84 4.71 -12.99
N ARG A 19 -2.75 5.52 -13.54
CA ARG A 19 -3.38 6.63 -12.80
C ARG A 19 -4.15 6.13 -11.57
N VAL A 20 -4.83 4.99 -11.67
CA VAL A 20 -5.51 4.37 -10.52
C VAL A 20 -4.51 3.97 -9.45
N ARG A 21 -3.40 3.31 -9.83
CA ARG A 21 -2.34 2.93 -8.91
C ARG A 21 -1.73 4.14 -8.22
N ASP A 22 -1.36 5.17 -8.98
CA ASP A 22 -0.76 6.40 -8.47
C ASP A 22 -1.71 7.14 -7.50
N ARG A 23 -3.03 7.05 -7.72
CA ARG A 23 -4.04 7.57 -6.79
C ARG A 23 -4.10 6.75 -5.50
N ILE A 24 -4.08 5.42 -5.59
CA ILE A 24 -4.01 4.54 -4.41
C ILE A 24 -2.75 4.85 -3.59
N ASP A 25 -1.59 4.98 -4.23
CA ASP A 25 -0.32 5.25 -3.56
C ASP A 25 -0.29 6.59 -2.85
N ARG A 26 -0.95 7.60 -3.41
CA ARG A 26 -1.04 8.94 -2.83
C ARG A 26 -2.04 9.02 -1.68
N ASP A 27 -3.21 8.40 -1.87
CA ASP A 27 -4.38 8.61 -1.03
C ASP A 27 -4.70 7.37 -0.17
N TYR A 28 -3.75 6.45 0.03
CA TYR A 28 -3.98 5.15 0.70
C TYR A 28 -4.69 5.27 2.06
N ALA A 29 -4.47 6.35 2.81
CA ALA A 29 -5.04 6.56 4.14
C ALA A 29 -6.50 7.06 4.10
N GLN A 30 -6.96 7.53 2.94
CA GLN A 30 -8.33 8.00 2.76
C GLN A 30 -9.31 6.82 2.59
N PRO A 31 -10.60 7.01 2.89
CA PRO A 31 -11.64 6.03 2.54
C PRO A 31 -11.74 5.92 1.01
N LEU A 32 -10.92 5.05 0.42
CA LEU A 32 -10.91 4.76 -1.00
C LEU A 32 -11.84 3.60 -1.31
N ASP A 33 -12.81 3.87 -2.16
CA ASP A 33 -13.73 2.89 -2.72
C ASP A 33 -13.32 2.55 -4.16
N VAL A 34 -13.35 1.26 -4.49
CA VAL A 34 -13.03 0.75 -5.84
C VAL A 34 -13.97 1.38 -6.88
N GLU A 35 -15.23 1.64 -6.52
CA GLU A 35 -16.17 2.33 -7.40
C GLU A 35 -15.74 3.78 -7.67
N ALA A 36 -15.21 4.48 -6.65
CA ALA A 36 -14.69 5.84 -6.81
C ALA A 36 -13.41 5.90 -7.65
N LEU A 37 -12.58 4.85 -7.59
CA LEU A 37 -11.42 4.69 -8.47
C LEU A 37 -11.86 4.44 -9.93
N ALA A 38 -12.84 3.56 -10.12
CA ALA A 38 -13.36 3.20 -11.45
C ALA A 38 -14.03 4.39 -12.14
N ARG A 39 -14.86 5.15 -11.42
CA ARG A 39 -15.44 6.41 -11.93
C ARG A 39 -14.37 7.41 -12.36
N GLY A 40 -13.25 7.48 -11.65
CA GLY A 40 -12.14 8.39 -11.98
C GLY A 40 -11.44 8.10 -13.31
N VAL A 41 -11.65 6.91 -13.89
CA VAL A 41 -11.09 6.51 -15.19
C VAL A 41 -12.15 6.02 -16.19
N ASN A 42 -13.43 6.33 -15.94
CA ASN A 42 -14.56 5.94 -16.78
C ASN A 42 -14.64 4.43 -17.07
N MET A 43 -14.34 3.60 -16.05
CA MET A 43 -14.51 2.15 -16.11
C MET A 43 -15.60 1.69 -15.14
N SER A 44 -16.21 0.54 -15.40
CA SER A 44 -16.96 -0.17 -14.35
C SER A 44 -15.99 -0.77 -13.34
N ALA A 45 -16.39 -0.92 -12.07
CA ALA A 45 -15.52 -1.49 -11.03
C ALA A 45 -15.08 -2.92 -11.35
N GLY A 46 -15.96 -3.73 -11.97
CA GLY A 46 -15.63 -5.08 -12.42
C GLY A 46 -14.58 -5.09 -13.53
N HIS A 47 -14.70 -4.19 -14.53
CA HIS A 47 -13.71 -4.07 -15.60
C HIS A 47 -12.36 -3.59 -15.04
N LEU A 48 -12.37 -2.53 -14.22
CA LEU A 48 -11.17 -2.03 -13.54
C LEU A 48 -10.50 -3.16 -12.75
N SER A 49 -11.24 -3.91 -11.93
CA SER A 49 -10.68 -4.95 -11.09
C SER A 49 -9.98 -6.05 -11.87
N ARG A 50 -10.55 -6.46 -13.02
CA ARG A 50 -9.95 -7.47 -13.89
C ARG A 50 -8.69 -6.96 -14.58
N GLU A 51 -8.74 -5.79 -15.20
CA GLU A 51 -7.60 -5.26 -15.95
C GLU A 51 -6.47 -4.81 -15.02
N PHE A 52 -6.80 -4.24 -13.86
CA PHE A 52 -5.80 -3.92 -12.83
C PHE A 52 -5.10 -5.18 -12.32
N ARG A 53 -5.83 -6.28 -12.08
CA ARG A 53 -5.21 -7.58 -11.72
C ARG A 53 -4.32 -8.13 -12.82
N ARG A 54 -4.72 -8.00 -14.09
CA ARG A 54 -3.89 -8.41 -15.23
C ARG A 54 -2.60 -7.61 -15.30
N ALA A 55 -2.65 -6.31 -15.02
CA ALA A 55 -1.49 -5.42 -15.11
C ALA A 55 -0.56 -5.48 -13.88
N TYR A 56 -1.10 -5.68 -12.67
CA TYR A 56 -0.37 -5.53 -11.40
C TYR A 56 -0.39 -6.77 -10.50
N GLY A 57 -1.01 -7.88 -10.93
CA GLY A 57 -1.04 -9.14 -10.20
C GLY A 57 -2.13 -9.26 -9.13
N GLU A 58 -2.75 -8.16 -8.70
CA GLU A 58 -3.80 -8.15 -7.68
C GLU A 58 -4.92 -7.16 -8.01
N ALA A 59 -6.09 -7.29 -7.36
CA ALA A 59 -7.18 -6.34 -7.56
C ALA A 59 -6.94 -5.02 -6.79
N PRO A 60 -7.57 -3.89 -7.19
CA PRO A 60 -7.32 -2.57 -6.59
C PRO A 60 -7.46 -2.53 -5.06
N TYR A 61 -8.46 -3.22 -4.50
CA TYR A 61 -8.64 -3.29 -3.04
C TYR A 61 -7.51 -4.07 -2.35
N GLY A 62 -7.03 -5.15 -2.97
CA GLY A 62 -5.86 -5.91 -2.49
C GLY A 62 -4.63 -5.00 -2.47
N TYR A 63 -4.38 -4.32 -3.59
CA TYR A 63 -3.25 -3.39 -3.72
C TYR A 63 -3.30 -2.29 -2.67
N LEU A 64 -4.46 -1.65 -2.48
CA LEU A 64 -4.67 -0.66 -1.43
C LEU A 64 -4.32 -1.23 -0.05
N MET A 65 -4.78 -2.43 0.27
CA MET A 65 -4.48 -3.06 1.56
C MET A 65 -2.98 -3.34 1.70
N THR A 66 -2.32 -3.87 0.66
CA THR A 66 -0.87 -4.07 0.64
C THR A 66 -0.13 -2.76 0.97
N ARG A 67 -0.48 -1.66 0.29
CA ARG A 67 0.08 -0.32 0.54
C ARG A 67 -0.13 0.16 1.98
N ARG A 68 -1.33 -0.07 2.53
CA ARG A 68 -1.64 0.27 3.93
C ARG A 68 -0.79 -0.55 4.91
N ILE A 69 -0.62 -1.84 4.66
CA ILE A 69 0.21 -2.72 5.51
C ILE A 69 1.69 -2.32 5.42
N GLU A 70 2.22 -2.02 4.23
CA GLU A 70 3.60 -1.50 4.07
C GLU A 70 3.82 -0.24 4.91
N ARG A 71 2.86 0.68 4.89
CA ARG A 71 2.92 1.89 5.72
C ARG A 71 2.80 1.58 7.21
N ALA A 72 1.91 0.66 7.57
CA ALA A 72 1.73 0.23 8.95
C ALA A 72 3.02 -0.37 9.53
N MET A 73 3.73 -1.21 8.76
CA MET A 73 5.02 -1.76 9.18
C MET A 73 6.03 -0.63 9.49
N ALA A 74 6.09 0.41 8.66
CA ALA A 74 6.98 1.54 8.91
C ALA A 74 6.62 2.31 10.20
N LEU A 75 5.31 2.51 10.47
CA LEU A 75 4.85 3.17 11.69
C LEU A 75 5.09 2.30 12.94
N LEU A 76 4.85 0.99 12.87
CA LEU A 76 5.10 0.06 13.97
C LEU A 76 6.59 -0.05 14.30
N ARG A 77 7.48 -0.02 13.29
CA ARG A 77 8.94 0.02 13.52
C ARG A 77 9.39 1.30 14.21
N ARG A 78 8.71 2.42 13.94
CA ARG A 78 9.02 3.71 14.59
C ARG A 78 8.68 3.70 16.08
N GLY A 79 7.68 2.91 16.50
CA GLY A 79 7.35 2.67 17.90
C GLY A 79 6.48 3.74 18.59
N ASP A 80 6.31 4.90 17.97
CA ASP A 80 5.60 6.06 18.53
C ASP A 80 4.07 5.90 18.61
N MET A 81 3.51 4.84 18.03
CA MET A 81 2.06 4.60 17.96
C MET A 81 1.74 3.17 18.40
N SER A 82 0.58 3.01 19.05
CA SER A 82 -0.04 1.72 19.32
C SER A 82 -0.54 1.06 18.03
N VAL A 83 -0.79 -0.25 18.09
CA VAL A 83 -1.34 -1.00 16.94
C VAL A 83 -2.68 -0.42 16.47
N THR A 84 -3.54 -0.01 17.41
CA THR A 84 -4.83 0.59 17.13
C THR A 84 -4.70 1.94 16.44
N GLU A 85 -3.81 2.81 16.92
CA GLU A 85 -3.56 4.11 16.27
C GLU A 85 -2.98 3.91 14.87
N VAL A 86 -2.06 2.95 14.67
CA VAL A 86 -1.53 2.63 13.34
C VAL A 86 -2.62 2.16 12.40
N CYS A 87 -3.52 1.28 12.84
CA CYS A 87 -4.64 0.78 12.03
C CYS A 87 -5.46 1.95 11.44
N PHE A 88 -5.88 2.89 12.27
CA PHE A 88 -6.67 4.04 11.81
C PHE A 88 -5.83 5.06 11.02
N ALA A 89 -4.56 5.26 11.38
CA ALA A 89 -3.67 6.17 10.66
C ALA A 89 -3.35 5.72 9.22
N VAL A 90 -3.42 4.42 8.93
CA VAL A 90 -3.30 3.89 7.55
C VAL A 90 -4.65 3.78 6.85
N GLY A 91 -5.75 4.25 7.45
CA GLY A 91 -7.07 4.30 6.83
C GLY A 91 -7.88 3.00 6.92
N CYS A 92 -7.46 2.03 7.74
CA CYS A 92 -8.27 0.85 8.02
C CYS A 92 -9.41 1.18 8.99
N SER A 93 -10.60 0.65 8.73
CA SER A 93 -11.81 0.92 9.52
C SER A 93 -12.00 -0.05 10.70
N SER A 94 -11.30 -1.19 10.71
CA SER A 94 -11.42 -2.18 11.79
C SER A 94 -10.08 -2.79 12.15
N LEU A 95 -9.84 -2.92 13.46
CA LEU A 95 -8.63 -3.52 14.00
C LEU A 95 -8.53 -5.02 13.67
N GLY A 96 -9.67 -5.72 13.65
CA GLY A 96 -9.75 -7.15 13.32
C GLY A 96 -9.31 -7.42 11.88
N SER A 97 -9.94 -6.76 10.89
CA SER A 97 -9.58 -6.96 9.48
C SER A 97 -8.15 -6.49 9.19
N PHE A 98 -7.71 -5.40 9.82
CA PHE A 98 -6.31 -4.97 9.75
C PHE A 98 -5.35 -6.04 10.27
N SER A 99 -5.62 -6.61 11.45
CA SER A 99 -4.72 -7.58 12.08
C SER A 99 -4.63 -8.88 11.27
N THR A 100 -5.75 -9.36 10.73
CA THR A 100 -5.78 -10.52 9.83
C THR A 100 -4.93 -10.24 8.58
N ARG A 101 -5.21 -9.15 7.87
CA ARG A 101 -4.48 -8.78 6.64
C ARG A 101 -3.00 -8.53 6.88
N PHE A 102 -2.66 -7.87 7.98
CA PHE A 102 -1.28 -7.67 8.39
C PHE A 102 -0.58 -9.02 8.57
N THR A 103 -1.21 -9.95 9.28
CA THR A 103 -0.61 -11.27 9.56
C THR A 103 -0.47 -12.10 8.29
N GLU A 104 -1.47 -12.07 7.39
CA GLU A 104 -1.40 -12.72 6.08
C GLU A 104 -0.22 -12.23 5.24
N LEU A 105 0.02 -10.92 5.21
CA LEU A 105 1.05 -10.31 4.36
C LEU A 105 2.44 -10.30 5.00
N VAL A 106 2.54 -10.18 6.32
CA VAL A 106 3.81 -10.01 7.06
C VAL A 106 4.27 -11.31 7.73
N GLY A 107 3.38 -12.28 7.91
CA GLY A 107 3.64 -13.57 8.54
C GLY A 107 3.62 -13.57 10.07
N VAL A 108 3.47 -12.40 10.71
CA VAL A 108 3.33 -12.27 12.18
C VAL A 108 2.31 -11.19 12.55
N PRO A 109 1.66 -11.29 13.73
CA PRO A 109 0.73 -10.26 14.20
C PRO A 109 1.39 -8.89 14.38
N PRO A 110 0.65 -7.78 14.21
CA PRO A 110 1.20 -6.43 14.29
C PRO A 110 1.78 -6.08 15.67
N SER A 111 1.22 -6.64 16.76
CA SER A 111 1.76 -6.48 18.12
C SER A 111 3.13 -7.12 18.26
N VAL A 112 3.29 -8.35 17.77
CA VAL A 112 4.56 -9.09 17.75
C VAL A 112 5.58 -8.36 16.87
N TYR A 113 5.15 -7.87 15.70
CA TYR A 113 6.00 -7.09 14.80
C TYR A 113 6.55 -5.83 15.47
N ARG A 114 5.69 -5.07 16.16
CA ARG A 114 6.08 -3.88 16.94
C ARG A 114 7.05 -4.22 18.06
N GLN A 115 6.79 -5.28 18.82
CA GLN A 115 7.66 -5.70 19.92
C GLN A 115 9.06 -6.07 19.41
N ARG A 116 9.16 -6.84 18.32
CA ARG A 116 10.44 -7.19 17.71
C ARG A 116 11.24 -5.96 17.27
N ALA A 117 10.57 -4.97 16.70
CA ALA A 117 11.22 -3.71 16.32
C ALA A 117 11.69 -2.89 17.53
N ALA A 118 10.92 -2.86 18.61
CA ALA A 118 11.31 -2.22 19.86
C ALA A 118 12.52 -2.93 20.50
N SER A 119 12.55 -4.26 20.52
CA SER A 119 13.69 -5.04 21.01
C SER A 119 14.96 -4.79 20.20
N ALA A 120 14.87 -4.60 18.89
CA ALA A 120 16.01 -4.25 18.04
C ALA A 120 16.61 -2.86 18.37
N THR A 121 15.84 -1.99 19.04
CA THR A 121 16.28 -0.67 19.47
C THR A 121 16.45 -0.54 20.99
N ALA A 122 16.31 -1.65 21.73
CA ALA A 122 16.41 -1.67 23.18
C ALA A 122 17.81 -1.22 23.64
N GLY A 123 17.85 -0.28 24.59
CA GLY A 123 19.10 0.30 25.12
C GLY A 123 19.64 1.49 24.31
N MET A 124 19.06 1.82 23.14
CA MET A 124 19.43 3.04 22.42
C MET A 124 18.67 4.26 22.95
N PRO A 125 19.35 5.41 23.18
CA PRO A 125 18.67 6.68 23.40
C PRO A 125 17.71 6.99 22.24
N SER A 126 16.58 7.63 22.53
CA SER A 126 15.51 7.87 21.55
C SER A 126 15.97 8.64 20.30
N CYS A 127 16.96 9.52 20.42
CA CYS A 127 17.58 10.23 19.30
C CYS A 127 18.37 9.27 18.38
N VAL A 128 19.12 8.33 18.96
CA VAL A 128 19.90 7.32 18.23
C VAL A 128 18.97 6.33 17.55
N ALA A 129 17.97 5.81 18.27
CA ALA A 129 16.95 4.92 17.71
C ALA A 129 16.25 5.56 16.49
N LYS A 130 15.87 6.84 16.59
CA LYS A 130 15.29 7.60 15.47
C LYS A 130 16.23 7.77 14.28
N GLN A 131 17.54 7.91 14.52
CA GLN A 131 18.53 8.08 13.46
C GLN A 131 18.80 6.76 12.72
N VAL A 132 18.97 5.65 13.46
CA VAL A 132 19.30 4.33 12.88
C VAL A 132 18.10 3.63 12.24
N THR A 133 16.89 3.88 12.73
CA THR A 133 15.65 3.34 12.13
C THR A 133 15.04 4.24 11.07
N ARG A 134 15.65 5.41 10.80
CA ARG A 134 15.17 6.35 9.78
C ARG A 134 15.17 5.62 8.42
N PRO A 135 14.03 5.52 7.73
CA PRO A 135 13.99 4.90 6.41
C PRO A 135 14.94 5.66 5.48
N ILE A 136 15.96 4.96 4.98
CA ILE A 136 16.82 5.51 3.93
C ILE A 136 15.90 5.71 2.72
N ARG A 137 15.73 6.96 2.27
CA ARG A 137 15.13 7.23 0.97
C ARG A 137 16.07 6.61 -0.05
N ASN A 138 15.76 5.40 -0.54
CA ASN A 138 16.29 4.95 -1.81
C ASN A 138 15.87 6.00 -2.82
N ARG A 139 16.81 6.83 -3.26
CA ARG A 139 16.64 7.59 -4.49
C ARG A 139 16.35 6.54 -5.55
N GLU A 140 15.15 6.61 -6.09
CA GLU A 140 14.72 5.79 -7.21
C GLU A 140 15.86 5.80 -8.23
N THR A 141 16.30 4.61 -8.61
CA THR A 141 17.22 4.37 -9.71
C THR A 141 16.67 5.10 -10.94
N ALA A 142 17.29 6.23 -11.28
CA ALA A 142 17.28 6.75 -12.62
C ALA A 142 18.01 5.71 -13.48
N LEU A 143 17.25 4.77 -14.05
CA LEU A 143 17.75 3.93 -15.12
C LEU A 143 17.43 4.65 -16.43
N THR A 144 18.53 5.17 -16.99
CA THR A 144 18.82 5.52 -18.39
C THR A 144 18.05 4.70 -19.41
#